data_AF-A0A1Q3MZ59-F1
#
_entry.id   AF-A0A1Q3MZ59-F1
#
_cell.length_a   1.000
_cell.length_b   1.000
_cell.length_c   1.000
_cell.angle_alpha   90.00
_cell.angle_beta   90.00
_cell.angle_gamma   90.00
#
_symmetry.space_group_name_H-M   'P 1'
#
loop_
_entity.id
_entity.type
_entity.pdbx_description
1 polymer ?
#
loop_
_entity_poly.entity_id
_entity_poly.type
_entity_poly.pdbx_seq_one_letter_code
_entity_poly.pdbx_strand_id
1 'polypeptide(L)'
;MTDLLELIKTRRTVKPAAMNGTILDDSAILKCLEAAHWAPTHGRTEPWRFFVYSGEALARFCTDHAEMYRSAAGPENFMVSKYDSLKNMSHTVSHLVVVGMQRTPMTKIPFLEEYAAVSAAVQNILLMAHSLGIAAIWSTGGMALKPEMKAYLGLQQQEDEVVGFIYLGKTDKEDIPATRKTPVADKIHWTK
;
A
#
# COMPACT_ATOMS: atom_id res chain seq x y z
N MET A 1 -12.89 -8.17 22.31
CA MET A 1 -12.71 -7.29 21.14
C MET A 1 -11.69 -6.24 21.52
N THR A 2 -10.64 -6.06 20.71
CA THR A 2 -9.69 -4.97 20.91
C THR A 2 -10.41 -3.64 20.71
N ASP A 3 -10.17 -2.68 21.59
CA ASP A 3 -10.69 -1.32 21.43
C ASP A 3 -10.16 -0.69 20.14
N LEU A 4 -10.95 0.17 19.48
CA LEU A 4 -10.55 0.78 18.20
C LEU A 4 -9.31 1.65 18.35
N LEU A 5 -9.22 2.45 19.43
CA LEU A 5 -8.06 3.29 19.67
C LEU A 5 -6.83 2.41 19.95
N GLU A 6 -6.98 1.33 20.71
CA GLU A 6 -5.92 0.35 20.92
C GLU A 6 -5.46 -0.29 19.60
N LEU A 7 -6.38 -0.68 18.72
CA LEU A 7 -6.07 -1.23 17.39
C LEU A 7 -5.25 -0.25 16.55
N ILE A 8 -5.66 1.02 16.52
CA ILE A 8 -4.92 2.09 15.82
C ILE A 8 -3.52 2.28 16.44
N LYS A 9 -3.41 2.25 17.77
CA LYS A 9 -2.13 2.46 18.48
C LYS A 9 -1.19 1.27 18.37
N THR A 10 -1.71 0.05 18.23
CA THR A 10 -0.91 -1.18 18.16
C THR A 10 -0.44 -1.51 16.75
N ARG A 11 -1.18 -1.09 15.70
CA ARG A 11 -0.80 -1.34 14.30
C ARG A 11 0.64 -0.95 13.96
N ARG A 12 1.44 -1.90 13.46
CA ARG A 12 2.81 -1.66 12.98
C ARG A 12 2.99 -1.92 11.51
N THR A 13 4.03 -1.29 10.98
CA THR A 13 4.51 -1.53 9.63
C THR A 13 5.49 -2.69 9.68
N VAL A 14 5.19 -3.76 8.95
CA VAL A 14 6.07 -4.92 8.82
C VAL A 14 6.62 -4.94 7.39
N LYS A 15 7.94 -4.82 7.25
CA LYS A 15 8.59 -4.81 5.93
C LYS A 15 8.52 -6.21 5.30
N PRO A 16 8.54 -6.32 3.95
CA PRO A 16 8.47 -7.61 3.25
C PRO A 16 9.51 -8.62 3.74
N ALA A 17 10.76 -8.19 3.94
CA ALA A 17 11.85 -9.02 4.45
C ALA A 17 11.65 -9.56 5.88
N ALA A 18 10.64 -9.09 6.62
CA ALA A 18 10.26 -9.61 7.93
C ALA A 18 9.02 -10.54 7.87
N MET A 19 8.43 -10.72 6.70
CA MET A 19 7.35 -11.68 6.46
C MET A 19 7.93 -13.06 6.15
N ASN A 20 7.14 -14.11 6.39
CA ASN A 20 7.63 -15.50 6.40
C ASN A 20 7.16 -16.35 5.19
N GLY A 21 6.52 -15.74 4.18
CA GLY A 21 6.06 -16.45 2.98
C GLY A 21 4.79 -17.28 3.15
N THR A 22 4.17 -17.29 4.34
CA THR A 22 2.88 -17.98 4.53
C THR A 22 1.81 -17.34 3.64
N ILE A 23 1.13 -18.16 2.84
CA ILE A 23 0.05 -17.73 1.96
C ILE A 23 -1.24 -17.56 2.78
N LEU A 24 -1.82 -16.37 2.69
CA LEU A 24 -3.11 -15.99 3.27
C LEU A 24 -4.26 -16.49 2.38
N ASP A 25 -5.42 -16.70 2.97
CA ASP A 25 -6.65 -16.93 2.21
C ASP A 25 -7.11 -15.64 1.52
N ASP A 26 -7.54 -15.73 0.26
CA ASP A 26 -8.00 -14.58 -0.52
C ASP A 26 -9.18 -13.85 0.14
N SER A 27 -10.02 -14.54 0.91
CA SER A 27 -11.12 -13.92 1.65
C SER A 27 -10.63 -12.94 2.72
N ALA A 28 -9.43 -13.15 3.28
CA ALA A 28 -8.84 -12.21 4.23
C ALA A 28 -8.42 -10.91 3.54
N ILE A 29 -7.91 -11.02 2.31
CA ILE A 29 -7.57 -9.85 1.48
C ILE A 29 -8.84 -9.13 1.04
N LEU A 30 -9.88 -9.87 0.65
CA LEU A 30 -11.18 -9.30 0.28
C LEU A 30 -11.77 -8.47 1.43
N LYS A 31 -11.75 -8.97 2.66
CA LYS A 31 -12.18 -8.20 3.84
C LYS A 31 -11.41 -6.88 4.02
N CYS A 32 -10.11 -6.88 3.74
CA CYS A 32 -9.31 -5.66 3.78
C CYS A 32 -9.74 -4.66 2.70
N LEU A 33 -10.05 -5.14 1.49
CA LEU A 33 -10.53 -4.31 0.38
C LEU A 33 -11.97 -3.81 0.60
N GLU A 34 -12.84 -4.60 1.22
CA GLU A 34 -14.17 -4.18 1.67
C GLU A 34 -14.06 -3.02 2.65
N ALA A 35 -13.14 -3.10 3.63
CA ALA A 35 -12.88 -1.98 4.54
C ALA A 35 -12.37 -0.73 3.79
N ALA A 36 -11.52 -0.92 2.78
CA ALA A 36 -11.04 0.15 1.91
C ALA A 36 -12.18 0.87 1.19
N HIS A 37 -13.15 0.10 0.68
CA HIS A 37 -14.30 0.60 -0.07
C HIS A 37 -15.21 1.53 0.75
N TRP A 38 -15.23 1.37 2.08
CA TRP A 38 -15.94 2.24 3.01
C TRP A 38 -15.20 3.54 3.37
N ALA A 39 -14.14 3.89 2.66
CA ALA A 39 -13.43 5.15 2.85
C ALA A 39 -14.31 6.37 2.49
N PRO A 40 -14.11 7.53 3.16
CA PRO A 40 -14.79 8.76 2.79
C PRO A 40 -14.37 9.22 1.39
N THR A 41 -15.34 9.65 0.58
CA THR A 41 -15.11 10.17 -0.78
C THR A 41 -16.02 11.36 -1.05
N HIS A 42 -15.44 12.54 -1.28
CA HIS A 42 -16.20 13.71 -1.70
C HIS A 42 -16.68 13.53 -3.14
N GLY A 43 -17.93 13.92 -3.41
CA GLY A 43 -18.55 13.70 -4.72
C GLY A 43 -18.89 12.24 -5.02
N ARG A 44 -18.65 11.30 -4.09
CA ARG A 44 -18.86 9.86 -4.27
C ARG A 44 -18.16 9.33 -5.53
N THR A 45 -16.92 9.76 -5.74
CA THR A 45 -16.16 9.41 -6.94
C THR A 45 -15.48 8.05 -6.86
N GLU A 46 -15.28 7.54 -5.64
CA GLU A 46 -14.69 6.22 -5.37
C GLU A 46 -13.46 5.93 -6.25
N PRO A 47 -12.43 6.81 -6.18
CA PRO A 47 -11.39 6.86 -7.19
C PRO A 47 -10.36 5.74 -7.06
N TRP A 48 -10.43 4.91 -6.01
CA TRP A 48 -9.49 3.83 -5.76
C TRP A 48 -9.64 2.70 -6.80
N ARG A 49 -8.50 2.17 -7.25
CA ARG A 49 -8.39 0.92 -8.02
C ARG A 49 -7.37 0.02 -7.33
N PHE A 50 -7.75 -1.22 -7.06
CA PHE A 50 -6.91 -2.19 -6.37
C PHE A 50 -6.51 -3.30 -7.33
N PHE A 51 -5.23 -3.37 -7.66
CA PHE A 51 -4.66 -4.45 -8.47
C PHE A 51 -4.03 -5.47 -7.53
N VAL A 52 -4.64 -6.66 -7.41
CA VAL A 52 -4.25 -7.69 -6.45
C VAL A 52 -3.40 -8.75 -7.14
N TYR A 53 -2.23 -9.05 -6.59
CA TYR A 53 -1.30 -10.05 -7.09
C TYR A 53 -0.99 -11.06 -5.99
N SER A 54 -1.06 -12.35 -6.33
CA SER A 54 -0.68 -13.48 -5.47
C SER A 54 -0.07 -14.61 -6.33
N GLY A 55 0.57 -15.59 -5.67
CA GLY A 55 1.14 -16.76 -6.33
C GLY A 55 2.09 -16.39 -7.50
N GLU A 56 1.93 -17.05 -8.63
CA GLU A 56 2.76 -16.79 -9.82
C GLU A 56 2.61 -15.38 -10.38
N ALA A 57 1.42 -14.77 -10.26
CA ALA A 57 1.20 -13.41 -10.73
C ALA A 57 2.00 -12.40 -9.90
N LEU A 58 2.14 -12.64 -8.60
CA LEU A 58 3.03 -11.86 -7.73
C LEU A 58 4.50 -12.01 -8.13
N ALA A 59 4.96 -13.24 -8.40
CA ALA A 59 6.33 -13.47 -8.85
C ALA A 59 6.65 -12.79 -10.19
N ARG A 60 5.69 -12.82 -11.14
CA ARG A 60 5.81 -12.09 -12.40
C ARG A 60 5.87 -10.58 -12.17
N PHE A 61 4.95 -10.03 -11.36
CA PHE A 61 4.96 -8.61 -11.01
C PHE A 61 6.30 -8.18 -10.38
N CYS A 62 6.84 -8.96 -9.43
CA CYS A 62 8.13 -8.66 -8.79
C CYS A 62 9.29 -8.65 -9.80
N THR A 63 9.26 -9.56 -10.78
CA THR A 63 10.24 -9.59 -11.87
C THR A 63 10.10 -8.35 -12.75
N ASP A 64 8.90 -8.03 -13.21
CA ASP A 64 8.63 -6.86 -14.05
C ASP A 64 9.03 -5.56 -13.33
N HIS A 65 8.71 -5.45 -12.04
CA HIS A 65 9.07 -4.29 -11.21
C HIS A 65 10.59 -4.13 -11.08
N ALA A 66 11.33 -5.23 -10.88
CA ALA A 66 12.79 -5.20 -10.85
C ALA A 66 13.37 -4.77 -12.21
N GLU A 67 12.81 -5.27 -13.32
CA GLU A 67 13.22 -4.89 -14.67
C GLU A 67 12.93 -3.42 -14.99
N MET A 68 11.77 -2.89 -14.60
CA MET A 68 11.47 -1.47 -14.71
C MET A 68 12.49 -0.62 -13.93
N TYR A 69 12.86 -1.06 -12.71
CA TYR A 69 13.88 -0.37 -11.94
C TYR A 69 15.24 -0.39 -12.64
N ARG A 70 15.66 -1.53 -13.19
CA ARG A 70 16.92 -1.67 -13.93
C ARG A 70 16.97 -0.70 -15.12
N SER A 71 15.90 -0.65 -15.90
CA SER A 71 15.79 0.25 -17.06
C SER A 71 15.81 1.72 -16.68
N ALA A 72 15.18 2.10 -15.56
CA ALA A 72 15.04 3.50 -15.16
C ALA A 72 16.24 4.06 -14.36
N ALA A 73 16.99 3.22 -13.64
CA ALA A 73 18.08 3.70 -12.76
C ALA A 73 19.30 4.23 -13.54
N GLY A 74 19.50 3.79 -14.78
CA GLY A 74 20.74 4.02 -15.52
C GLY A 74 21.95 3.32 -14.87
N PRO A 75 23.12 3.28 -15.55
CA PRO A 75 24.27 2.51 -15.07
C PRO A 75 24.81 2.96 -13.71
N GLU A 76 24.77 4.26 -13.43
CA GLU A 76 25.38 4.85 -12.24
C GLU A 76 24.52 4.73 -10.97
N ASN A 77 23.19 4.65 -11.09
CA ASN A 77 22.28 4.53 -9.93
C ASN A 77 21.70 3.12 -9.77
N PHE A 78 22.11 2.18 -10.63
CA PHE A 78 21.67 0.80 -10.54
C PHE A 78 22.35 0.09 -9.36
N MET A 79 21.52 -0.42 -8.45
CA MET A 79 21.96 -1.20 -7.30
C MET A 79 21.45 -2.63 -7.44
N VAL A 80 22.40 -3.57 -7.61
CA VAL A 80 22.10 -5.01 -7.71
C VAL A 80 21.28 -5.49 -6.51
N SER A 81 21.65 -5.09 -5.30
CA SER A 81 20.94 -5.45 -4.07
C SER A 81 19.47 -4.99 -4.06
N LYS A 82 19.17 -3.82 -4.65
CA LYS A 82 17.80 -3.32 -4.77
C LYS A 82 17.03 -4.10 -5.83
N TYR A 83 17.65 -4.36 -6.98
CA TYR A 83 17.05 -5.20 -8.02
C TYR A 83 16.68 -6.59 -7.49
N ASP A 84 17.62 -7.26 -6.81
CA ASP A 84 17.39 -8.59 -6.24
C ASP A 84 16.33 -8.57 -5.15
N SER A 85 16.30 -7.52 -4.32
CA SER A 85 15.26 -7.34 -3.31
C SER A 85 13.87 -7.20 -3.93
N LEU A 86 13.73 -6.44 -5.02
CA LEU A 86 12.47 -6.28 -5.75
C LEU A 86 12.02 -7.60 -6.38
N LYS A 87 12.94 -8.27 -7.08
CA LYS A 87 12.66 -9.51 -7.81
C LYS A 87 12.23 -10.66 -6.90
N ASN A 88 12.88 -10.80 -5.75
CA ASN A 88 12.66 -11.93 -4.82
C ASN A 88 11.58 -11.65 -3.77
N MET A 89 10.89 -10.51 -3.84
CA MET A 89 9.96 -10.09 -2.79
C MET A 89 8.77 -11.06 -2.62
N SER A 90 8.36 -11.70 -3.71
CA SER A 90 7.30 -12.72 -3.74
C SER A 90 7.58 -13.94 -2.86
N HIS A 91 8.83 -14.21 -2.48
CA HIS A 91 9.17 -15.34 -1.60
C HIS A 91 8.76 -15.11 -0.14
N THR A 92 8.57 -13.86 0.25
CA THR A 92 8.29 -13.47 1.65
C THR A 92 6.87 -12.94 1.84
N VAL A 93 6.28 -12.38 0.79
CA VAL A 93 4.98 -11.73 0.79
C VAL A 93 3.91 -12.70 0.27
N SER A 94 2.73 -12.70 0.89
CA SER A 94 1.60 -13.49 0.42
C SER A 94 0.87 -12.82 -0.74
N HIS A 95 0.51 -11.55 -0.56
CA HIS A 95 -0.23 -10.75 -1.53
C HIS A 95 0.37 -9.35 -1.65
N LEU A 96 0.29 -8.81 -2.86
CA LEU A 96 0.52 -7.40 -3.13
C LEU A 96 -0.77 -6.77 -3.62
N VAL A 97 -1.15 -5.65 -3.04
CA VAL A 97 -2.16 -4.75 -3.61
C VAL A 97 -1.45 -3.50 -4.12
N VAL A 98 -1.41 -3.31 -5.44
CA VAL A 98 -1.03 -2.03 -6.02
C VAL A 98 -2.26 -1.13 -5.99
N VAL A 99 -2.13 0.03 -5.36
CA VAL A 99 -3.22 0.98 -5.16
C VAL A 99 -3.07 2.10 -6.17
N GLY A 100 -4.01 2.14 -7.11
CA GLY A 100 -4.18 3.23 -8.06
C GLY A 100 -5.27 4.20 -7.61
N MET A 101 -5.13 5.44 -8.07
CA MET A 101 -6.19 6.44 -8.13
C MET A 101 -6.53 6.64 -9.60
N GLN A 102 -7.76 6.30 -9.99
CA GLN A 102 -8.31 6.63 -11.30
C GLN A 102 -9.26 7.80 -11.15
N ARG A 103 -8.95 8.92 -11.80
CA ARG A 103 -9.72 10.16 -11.70
C ARG A 103 -11.07 9.98 -12.38
N THR A 104 -12.12 10.50 -11.75
CA THR A 104 -13.43 10.54 -12.40
C THR A 104 -13.37 11.53 -13.58
N PRO A 105 -13.74 11.11 -14.81
CA PRO A 105 -13.70 12.01 -15.96
C PRO A 105 -14.52 13.28 -15.74
N MET A 106 -13.98 14.44 -16.11
CA MET A 106 -14.63 15.75 -15.97
C MET A 106 -15.07 16.10 -14.53
N THR A 107 -14.46 15.46 -13.53
CA THR A 107 -14.78 15.74 -12.13
C THR A 107 -14.39 17.18 -11.76
N LYS A 108 -15.24 17.81 -10.95
CA LYS A 108 -14.93 19.09 -10.30
C LYS A 108 -14.21 18.91 -8.97
N ILE A 109 -14.02 17.66 -8.54
CA ILE A 109 -13.35 17.33 -7.28
C ILE A 109 -11.84 17.59 -7.43
N PRO A 110 -11.25 18.43 -6.56
CA PRO A 110 -9.81 18.66 -6.55
C PRO A 110 -9.01 17.36 -6.46
N PHE A 111 -7.88 17.29 -7.15
CA PHE A 111 -6.97 16.14 -7.14
C PHE A 111 -6.64 15.66 -5.71
N LEU A 112 -6.32 16.59 -4.81
CA LEU A 112 -5.94 16.25 -3.44
C LEU A 112 -7.07 15.59 -2.64
N GLU A 113 -8.33 15.86 -2.97
CA GLU A 113 -9.47 15.26 -2.26
C GLU A 113 -9.67 13.80 -2.67
N GLU A 114 -9.52 13.48 -3.95
CA GLU A 114 -9.54 12.09 -4.42
C GLU A 114 -8.30 11.32 -3.92
N TYR A 115 -7.12 11.95 -3.92
CA TYR A 115 -5.91 11.35 -3.37
C TYR A 115 -6.05 11.08 -1.86
N ALA A 116 -6.67 12.00 -1.12
CA ALA A 116 -6.97 11.81 0.31
C ALA A 116 -7.99 10.68 0.53
N ALA A 117 -9.00 10.55 -0.34
CA ALA A 117 -9.95 9.43 -0.29
C ALA A 117 -9.25 8.08 -0.48
N VAL A 118 -8.34 7.97 -1.47
CA VAL A 118 -7.53 6.74 -1.65
C VAL A 118 -6.59 6.50 -0.47
N SER A 119 -5.99 7.55 0.09
CA SER A 119 -5.14 7.44 1.29
C SER A 119 -5.92 6.94 2.51
N ALA A 120 -7.18 7.35 2.67
CA ALA A 120 -8.08 6.84 3.71
C ALA A 120 -8.44 5.36 3.45
N ALA A 121 -8.69 4.98 2.20
CA ALA A 121 -8.91 3.58 1.81
C ALA A 121 -7.69 2.71 2.15
N VAL A 122 -6.47 3.19 1.87
CA VAL A 122 -5.24 2.50 2.28
C VAL A 122 -5.17 2.34 3.80
N GLN A 123 -5.45 3.39 4.57
CA GLN A 123 -5.44 3.30 6.03
C GLN A 123 -6.47 2.27 6.54
N ASN A 124 -7.65 2.17 5.92
CA ASN A 124 -8.64 1.15 6.26
C ASN A 124 -8.13 -0.26 5.98
N ILE A 125 -7.45 -0.49 4.84
CA ILE A 125 -6.78 -1.78 4.53
C ILE A 125 -5.81 -2.13 5.66
N LEU A 126 -4.96 -1.18 6.06
CA LEU A 126 -3.92 -1.42 7.06
C LEU A 126 -4.50 -1.72 8.46
N LEU A 127 -5.61 -1.09 8.84
CA LEU A 127 -6.28 -1.36 10.11
C LEU A 127 -7.01 -2.71 10.07
N MET A 128 -7.70 -3.03 8.97
CA MET A 128 -8.36 -4.31 8.81
C MET A 128 -7.35 -5.46 8.80
N ALA A 129 -6.25 -5.32 8.06
CA ALA A 129 -5.16 -6.29 8.05
C ALA A 129 -4.64 -6.55 9.47
N HIS A 130 -4.36 -5.50 10.23
CA HIS A 130 -3.92 -5.63 11.63
C HIS A 130 -4.95 -6.34 12.51
N SER A 131 -6.25 -6.03 12.34
CA SER A 131 -7.33 -6.71 13.08
C SER A 131 -7.40 -8.22 12.82
N LEU A 132 -6.93 -8.65 11.65
CA LEU A 132 -6.87 -10.05 11.21
C LEU A 132 -5.51 -10.72 11.53
N GLY A 133 -4.60 -10.01 12.21
CA GLY A 133 -3.24 -10.47 12.46
C GLY A 133 -2.43 -10.63 11.18
N ILE A 134 -2.66 -9.78 10.17
CA ILE A 134 -1.93 -9.74 8.91
C ILE A 134 -0.87 -8.64 9.00
N ALA A 135 0.37 -9.02 8.70
CA ALA A 135 1.48 -8.11 8.58
C ALA A 135 1.32 -7.27 7.30
N ALA A 136 1.44 -5.95 7.41
CA ALA A 136 1.24 -5.06 6.28
C ALA A 136 2.21 -3.87 6.26
N ILE A 137 2.46 -3.35 5.06
CA ILE A 137 3.20 -2.11 4.82
C ILE A 137 2.64 -1.40 3.61
N TRP A 138 2.42 -0.08 3.74
CA TRP A 138 2.30 0.81 2.60
C TRP A 138 3.69 1.34 2.21
N SER A 139 4.10 1.06 0.98
CA SER A 139 5.38 1.46 0.41
C SER A 139 5.18 2.23 -0.89
N THR A 140 5.94 3.30 -1.07
CA THR A 140 6.08 4.03 -2.33
C THR A 140 7.46 3.80 -2.98
N GLY A 141 8.21 2.81 -2.49
CA GLY A 141 9.56 2.49 -2.95
C GLY A 141 9.61 1.85 -4.35
N GLY A 142 10.82 1.74 -4.88
CA GLY A 142 11.04 1.15 -6.20
C GLY A 142 10.50 2.03 -7.32
N MET A 143 9.50 1.52 -8.06
CA MET A 143 8.90 2.15 -9.23
C MET A 143 7.46 2.58 -8.97
N ALA A 144 6.98 2.48 -7.72
CA ALA A 144 5.57 2.71 -7.38
C ALA A 144 5.05 4.06 -7.92
N LEU A 145 5.80 5.14 -7.71
CA LEU A 145 5.41 6.50 -8.12
C LEU A 145 5.98 6.91 -9.48
N LYS A 146 6.33 5.94 -10.34
CA LYS A 146 6.97 6.21 -11.63
C LYS A 146 5.97 6.05 -12.78
N PRO A 147 6.08 6.87 -13.86
CA PRO A 147 5.17 6.79 -15.00
C PRO A 147 5.07 5.40 -15.63
N GLU A 148 6.16 4.62 -15.60
CA GLU A 148 6.23 3.26 -16.12
C GLU A 148 5.29 2.32 -15.36
N MET A 149 5.16 2.47 -14.04
CA MET A 149 4.24 1.67 -13.24
C MET A 149 2.79 2.04 -13.52
N LYS A 150 2.51 3.34 -13.70
CA LYS A 150 1.20 3.82 -14.13
C LYS A 150 0.80 3.23 -15.50
N ALA A 151 1.73 3.25 -16.46
CA ALA A 151 1.54 2.68 -17.79
C ALA A 151 1.34 1.15 -17.73
N TYR A 152 2.13 0.44 -16.91
CA TYR A 152 2.01 -1.01 -16.70
C TYR A 152 0.61 -1.42 -16.23
N LEU A 153 -0.04 -0.60 -15.40
CA LEU A 153 -1.38 -0.84 -14.86
C LEU A 153 -2.52 -0.35 -15.77
N GLY A 154 -2.20 0.26 -16.92
CA GLY A 154 -3.21 0.82 -17.83
C GLY A 154 -3.93 2.05 -17.27
N LEU A 155 -3.30 2.80 -16.36
CA LEU A 155 -3.83 4.07 -15.85
C LEU A 155 -3.48 5.19 -16.84
N GLN A 156 -4.45 5.57 -17.67
CA GLN A 156 -4.19 6.35 -18.90
C GLN A 156 -4.44 7.85 -18.76
N GLN A 157 -5.27 8.31 -17.81
CA GLN A 157 -5.53 9.75 -17.70
C GLN A 157 -4.33 10.47 -17.12
N GLN A 158 -4.12 11.74 -17.50
CA GLN A 158 -2.98 12.52 -17.04
C GLN A 158 -2.89 12.56 -15.51
N GLU A 159 -4.01 12.71 -14.82
CA GLU A 159 -4.10 12.81 -13.36
C GLU A 159 -4.36 11.47 -12.65
N ASP A 160 -4.46 10.35 -13.38
CA ASP A 160 -4.44 9.04 -12.72
C ASP A 160 -3.09 8.83 -12.02
N GLU A 161 -3.07 8.18 -10.86
CA GLU A 161 -1.85 8.01 -10.08
C GLU A 161 -1.72 6.62 -9.50
N VAL A 162 -0.49 6.20 -9.24
CA VAL A 162 -0.24 5.06 -8.35
C VAL A 162 0.07 5.62 -6.98
N VAL A 163 -0.77 5.30 -6.00
CA VAL A 163 -0.67 5.80 -4.62
C VAL A 163 0.32 4.96 -3.80
N GLY A 164 0.53 3.71 -4.19
CA GLY A 164 1.62 2.88 -3.68
C GLY A 164 1.28 1.40 -3.64
N PHE A 165 2.13 0.65 -2.95
CA PHE A 165 2.07 -0.80 -2.81
C PHE A 165 1.74 -1.17 -1.37
N ILE A 166 0.75 -2.05 -1.21
CA ILE A 166 0.44 -2.68 0.07
C ILE A 166 0.89 -4.14 0.00
N TYR A 167 2.01 -4.44 0.64
CA TYR A 167 2.47 -5.81 0.80
C TYR A 167 1.80 -6.40 2.04
N LEU A 168 1.25 -7.62 1.90
CA LEU A 168 0.48 -8.32 2.93
C LEU A 168 1.05 -9.73 3.12
N GLY A 169 1.19 -10.17 4.37
CA GLY A 169 1.70 -11.50 4.69
C GLY A 169 1.57 -11.86 6.17
N LYS A 170 2.25 -12.92 6.58
CA LYS A 170 2.43 -13.26 8.00
C LYS A 170 3.86 -12.97 8.43
N THR A 171 4.03 -12.71 9.71
CA THR A 171 5.33 -12.53 10.36
C THR A 171 5.30 -13.27 11.68
N ASP A 172 6.44 -13.84 12.05
CA ASP A 172 6.66 -14.47 13.37
C ASP A 172 7.29 -13.47 14.36
N LYS A 173 7.53 -12.22 13.92
CA LYS A 173 8.05 -11.18 14.79
C LYS A 173 6.97 -10.66 15.71
N GLU A 174 7.36 -10.46 16.96
CA GLU A 174 6.52 -9.79 17.94
C GLU A 174 6.31 -8.31 17.58
N ASP A 175 5.14 -7.80 17.97
CA ASP A 175 4.80 -6.40 17.80
C ASP A 175 5.70 -5.52 18.67
N ILE A 176 6.37 -4.57 18.03
CA ILE A 176 7.18 -3.57 18.74
C ILE A 176 6.26 -2.44 19.19
N PRO A 177 6.26 -2.03 20.47
CA PRO A 177 5.47 -0.88 20.93
C PRO A 177 5.79 0.40 20.15
N ALA A 178 4.76 1.18 19.79
CA ALA A 178 4.94 2.43 19.07
C ALA A 178 5.37 3.50 20.04
N THR A 179 6.24 4.35 19.54
CA THR A 179 6.53 5.63 20.15
C THR A 179 6.10 6.75 19.21
N ARG A 180 5.83 7.92 19.79
CA ARG A 180 5.70 9.19 19.07
C ARG A 180 6.79 10.10 19.60
N LYS A 181 7.45 10.84 18.69
CA LYS A 181 8.55 11.73 19.05
C LYS A 181 8.11 12.88 19.96
N THR A 182 6.86 13.34 19.79
CA THR A 182 6.29 14.45 20.55
C THR A 182 4.87 14.10 21.03
N PRO A 183 4.42 14.67 22.17
CA PRO A 183 3.04 14.61 22.61
C PRO A 183 2.04 15.11 21.54
N VAL A 184 0.79 14.66 21.64
CA VAL A 184 -0.28 15.14 20.75
C VAL A 184 -0.63 16.61 20.99
N ALA A 185 -0.48 17.08 22.23
CA ALA A 185 -0.78 18.46 22.63
C ALA A 185 0.02 19.49 21.83
N ASP A 186 1.27 19.20 21.49
CA ASP A 186 2.17 20.08 20.72
C ASP A 186 1.67 20.33 19.28
N LYS A 187 0.67 19.58 18.82
CA LYS A 187 0.14 19.62 17.45
C LYS A 187 -1.30 20.14 17.40
N ILE A 188 -1.84 20.62 18.52
CA ILE A 188 -3.24 21.07 18.62
C ILE A 188 -3.28 22.53 19.04
N HIS A 189 -3.97 23.36 18.25
CA HIS A 189 -4.27 24.74 18.59
C HIS A 189 -5.78 24.88 18.82
N TRP A 190 -6.18 25.10 20.08
CA TRP A 190 -7.57 25.37 20.42
C TRP A 190 -7.81 26.89 20.46
N THR A 191 -8.76 27.37 19.66
CA THR A 191 -9.31 28.72 19.80
C THR A 191 -10.73 28.56 20.34
N LYS A 192 -11.05 29.29 21.41
CA LYS A 192 -12.36 29.26 22.08
C LYS A 192 -13.06 30.59 21.88
#